data_AF-A0A7X8GUN3-F1
#
_entry.id   AF-A0A7X8GUN3-F1
#
_cell.length_a   1.000
_cell.length_b   1.000
_cell.length_c   1.000
_cell.angle_alpha   90.00
_cell.angle_beta   90.00
_cell.angle_gamma   90.00
#
_symmetry.space_group_name_H-M   'P 1'
#
loop_
_entity.id
_entity.type
_entity.pdbx_description
1 polymer ?
#
loop_
_entity_poly.entity_id
_entity_poly.type
_entity_poly.pdbx_seq_one_letter_code
_entity_poly.pdbx_strand_id
1 'polypeptide(L)'
;MKRDAWQKFLNGDEASFGELYRRYFNELFAYGLKIGFNEEVCKDAIQDVFYKLFTSKSQLTHIQNIEFYLLQSVRNRLYDIHNAE
;
A
#
# COMPACT_ATOMS: atom_id res chain seq x y z
N MET A 1 9.17 -22.29 -2.14
CA MET A 1 9.39 -21.19 -1.18
C MET A 1 9.16 -19.87 -1.88
N LYS A 2 8.00 -19.22 -1.71
CA LYS A 2 7.82 -17.83 -2.16
C LYS A 2 8.77 -16.99 -1.30
N ARG A 3 9.85 -16.50 -1.91
CA ARG A 3 10.76 -15.54 -1.25
C ARG A 3 9.92 -14.29 -1.02
N ASP A 4 9.54 -14.05 0.23
CA ASP A 4 8.56 -13.03 0.58
C ASP A 4 9.14 -11.64 0.27
N ALA A 5 8.68 -11.01 -0.82
CA ALA A 5 9.15 -9.68 -1.24
C ALA A 5 9.04 -8.66 -0.10
N TRP A 6 8.10 -8.88 0.82
CA TRP A 6 7.97 -8.13 2.05
C TRP A 6 9.19 -8.23 2.97
N GLN A 7 9.66 -9.44 3.25
CA GLN A 7 10.83 -9.66 4.10
C GLN A 7 12.10 -9.09 3.47
N LYS A 8 12.23 -9.20 2.14
CA LYS A 8 13.34 -8.57 1.40
C LYS A 8 13.31 -7.05 1.52
N PHE A 9 12.13 -6.45 1.36
CA PHE A 9 11.94 -5.01 1.47
C PHE A 9 12.32 -4.51 2.88
N LEU A 10 11.87 -5.23 3.92
CA LEU A 10 12.24 -4.92 5.31
C LEU A 10 13.75 -5.03 5.55
N ASN A 11 14.42 -5.96 4.88
CA ASN A 11 15.88 -6.12 4.94
C ASN A 11 16.66 -5.14 4.05
N GLY A 12 15.99 -4.19 3.39
CA GLY A 12 16.62 -3.11 2.63
C GLY A 12 16.81 -3.38 1.13
N ASP A 13 16.24 -4.46 0.59
CA ASP A 13 16.23 -4.71 -0.85
C ASP A 13 15.18 -3.82 -1.54
N GLU A 14 15.61 -2.68 -2.07
CA GLU A 14 14.71 -1.73 -2.74
C GLU A 14 14.07 -2.31 -4.02
N ALA A 15 14.71 -3.27 -4.70
CA ALA A 15 14.13 -3.89 -5.90
C ALA A 15 12.86 -4.68 -5.58
N SER A 16 12.75 -5.20 -4.35
CA SER A 16 11.57 -5.91 -3.88
C SER A 16 10.35 -5.00 -3.63
N PHE A 17 10.57 -3.68 -3.45
CA PHE A 17 9.47 -2.71 -3.32
C PHE A 17 8.62 -2.62 -4.59
N GLY A 18 9.27 -2.61 -5.76
CA GLY A 18 8.56 -2.60 -7.04
C GLY A 18 7.72 -3.87 -7.26
N GLU A 19 8.16 -5.01 -6.73
CA GLU A 19 7.38 -6.26 -6.75
C GLU A 19 6.14 -6.16 -5.85
N LEU A 20 6.28 -5.63 -4.64
CA LEU A 20 5.16 -5.37 -3.73
C LEU A 20 4.14 -4.43 -4.34
N TYR A 21 4.60 -3.32 -4.91
CA TYR A 21 3.73 -2.34 -5.56
C TYR A 21 2.88 -3.00 -6.66
N ARG A 22 3.53 -3.65 -7.63
CA ARG A 22 2.83 -4.32 -8.74
C ARG A 22 1.86 -5.41 -8.26
N ARG A 23 2.22 -6.11 -7.18
CA ARG A 23 1.40 -7.18 -6.61
C ARG A 23 0.08 -6.68 -6.03
N TYR A 24 0.12 -5.59 -5.26
CA TYR A 24 -1.08 -5.12 -4.53
C TYR A 24 -1.81 -3.97 -5.24
N PHE A 25 -1.18 -3.28 -6.19
CA PHE A 25 -1.78 -2.11 -6.84
C PHE A 25 -3.17 -2.39 -7.42
N ASN A 26 -3.30 -3.44 -8.25
CA ASN A 26 -4.57 -3.75 -8.91
C ASN A 26 -5.68 -4.08 -7.91
N GLU A 27 -5.34 -4.78 -6.82
CA GLU A 27 -6.30 -5.18 -5.80
C GLU A 27 -6.76 -3.97 -4.98
N LEU A 28 -5.83 -3.13 -4.53
CA LEU A 28 -6.13 -1.90 -3.78
C LEU A 28 -6.91 -0.90 -4.65
N PHE A 29 -6.57 -0.81 -5.93
CA PHE A 29 -7.26 0.04 -6.90
C PHE A 29 -8.70 -0.43 -7.12
N ALA A 30 -8.90 -1.72 -7.41
CA ALA A 30 -10.24 -2.30 -7.54
C ALA A 30 -11.07 -2.14 -6.25
N TYR A 31 -10.44 -2.27 -5.09
CA TYR A 31 -11.07 -2.04 -3.79
C TYR A 31 -11.56 -0.61 -3.63
N GLY A 32 -10.71 0.39 -3.93
CA GLY A 32 -11.06 1.81 -3.86
C GLY A 32 -12.24 2.18 -4.76
N LEU A 33 -12.24 1.69 -6.01
CA LEU A 33 -13.36 1.89 -6.93
C LEU A 33 -14.64 1.24 -6.41
N LYS A 34 -14.55 0.01 -5.86
CA LYS A 34 -15.70 -0.74 -5.34
C LYS A 34 -16.39 -0.02 -4.18
N ILE A 35 -15.65 0.74 -3.37
CA ILE A 35 -16.22 1.50 -2.24
C ILE A 35 -16.63 2.94 -2.63
N GLY A 36 -16.55 3.29 -3.92
CA GLY A 36 -17.17 4.50 -4.48
C GLY A 36 -16.24 5.68 -4.77
N PHE A 37 -14.91 5.51 -4.65
CA PHE A 37 -13.97 6.57 -5.02
C PHE A 37 -13.67 6.57 -6.52
N ASN A 38 -13.30 7.73 -7.06
CA ASN A 38 -12.88 7.85 -8.46
C ASN A 38 -11.45 7.33 -8.66
N GLU A 39 -11.07 7.11 -9.92
CA GLU A 39 -9.76 6.53 -10.26
C GLU A 39 -8.57 7.37 -9.81
N GLU A 40 -8.65 8.69 -9.95
CA GLU A 40 -7.54 9.60 -9.63
C GLU A 40 -7.25 9.58 -8.14
N VAL A 41 -8.30 9.72 -7.32
CA VAL A 41 -8.22 9.63 -5.85
C VAL A 41 -7.69 8.26 -5.41
N CYS A 42 -8.09 7.18 -6.08
CA CYS A 42 -7.55 5.85 -5.79
C CYS A 42 -6.06 5.74 -6.10
N LYS A 43 -5.61 6.25 -7.25
CA LYS A 43 -4.18 6.22 -7.64
C LYS A 43 -3.34 7.04 -6.67
N ASP A 44 -3.80 8.22 -6.29
CA ASP A 44 -3.11 9.10 -5.34
C ASP A 44 -3.04 8.48 -3.95
N ALA A 45 -4.15 7.95 -3.43
CA ALA A 45 -4.18 7.29 -2.13
C ALA A 45 -3.22 6.08 -2.07
N ILE A 46 -3.18 5.28 -3.12
CA ILE A 46 -2.25 4.14 -3.21
C ILE A 46 -0.81 4.64 -3.27
N GLN A 47 -0.51 5.65 -4.09
CA GLN A 47 0.84 6.23 -4.15
C GLN A 47 1.31 6.71 -2.77
N ASP A 48 0.48 7.47 -2.06
CA ASP A 48 0.79 7.99 -0.74
C ASP A 48 1.09 6.88 0.27
N VAL A 49 0.27 5.82 0.27
CA VAL A 49 0.47 4.68 1.15
C VAL A 49 1.77 3.98 0.86
N PHE A 50 2.10 3.74 -0.42
CA PHE A 50 3.35 3.11 -0.80
C PHE A 50 4.57 4.00 -0.53
N TYR A 51 4.46 5.32 -0.69
CA TYR A 51 5.51 6.27 -0.32
C TYR A 51 5.77 6.24 1.20
N LYS A 52 4.72 6.23 2.02
CA LYS A 52 4.84 6.06 3.48
C LYS A 52 5.47 4.71 3.84
N LEU A 53 5.06 3.64 3.15
CA LEU A 53 5.65 2.31 3.33
C LEU A 53 7.16 2.34 3.09
N PHE A 54 7.61 2.99 2.00
CA PHE A 54 9.01 3.11 1.62
C PHE A 54 9.82 3.90 2.65
N THR A 55 9.30 5.06 3.08
CA THR A 55 9.98 5.99 3.99
C THR A 55 9.99 5.52 5.45
N SER A 56 9.01 4.71 5.87
CA SER A 56 8.87 4.23 7.26
C SER A 56 9.25 2.76 7.46
N LYS A 57 10.01 2.15 6.54
CA LYS A 57 10.32 0.70 6.54
C LYS A 57 10.79 0.12 7.88
N SER A 58 11.59 0.86 8.65
CA SER A 58 12.12 0.43 9.96
C SER A 58 11.04 0.24 11.02
N GLN A 59 9.90 0.90 10.88
CA GLN A 59 8.77 0.81 11.81
C GLN A 59 7.81 -0.34 11.47
N LEU A 60 7.98 -0.99 10.32
CA LEU A 60 7.01 -1.95 9.77
C LEU A 60 7.32 -3.42 10.10
N THR A 61 8.38 -3.68 10.86
CA THR A 61 8.85 -5.03 11.22
C THR A 61 7.83 -5.85 12.02
N HIS A 62 6.87 -5.18 12.68
CA HIS A 62 5.80 -5.81 13.45
C HIS A 62 4.60 -6.26 12.59
N ILE A 63 4.54 -5.89 11.32
CA ILE A 63 3.42 -6.21 10.44
C ILE A 63 3.53 -7.66 9.95
N GLN A 64 2.58 -8.49 10.40
CA GLN A 64 2.50 -9.91 10.03
C GLN A 64 1.69 -10.14 8.75
N ASN A 65 0.71 -9.27 8.46
CA ASN A 65 -0.13 -9.37 7.27
C ASN A 65 -0.11 -8.03 6.51
N ILE A 66 0.74 -7.96 5.48
CA ILE A 66 0.89 -6.77 4.65
C ILE A 66 -0.37 -6.46 3.83
N GLU A 67 -1.12 -7.47 3.38
CA GLU A 67 -2.32 -7.28 2.57
C GLU A 67 -3.41 -6.55 3.36
N PHE A 68 -3.68 -7.03 4.58
CA PHE A 68 -4.62 -6.38 5.49
C PHE A 68 -4.16 -4.97 5.87
N TYR A 69 -2.85 -4.79 6.13
CA TYR A 69 -2.28 -3.48 6.43
C TYR A 69 -2.49 -2.51 5.27
N LEU A 70 -2.17 -2.90 4.03
CA LEU A 70 -2.31 -2.04 2.86
C LEU A 70 -3.76 -1.70 2.57
N LEU A 71 -4.69 -2.66 2.68
CA LEU A 71 -6.13 -2.41 2.52
C LEU A 71 -6.63 -1.37 3.53
N GLN A 72 -6.26 -1.53 4.81
CA GLN A 72 -6.64 -0.59 5.86
C GLN A 72 -6.02 0.79 5.62
N SER A 73 -4.73 0.86 5.27
CA SER A 73 -4.03 2.12 5.02
C SER A 73 -4.60 2.88 3.83
N VAL A 74 -4.88 2.20 2.71
CA VAL A 74 -5.51 2.81 1.53
C VAL A 74 -6.91 3.30 1.86
N ARG A 75 -7.72 2.47 2.53
CA ARG A 75 -9.07 2.89 2.95
C ARG A 75 -9.03 4.16 3.79
N ASN A 76 -8.16 4.21 4.79
CA ASN A 76 -8.01 5.38 5.64
C ASN A 76 -7.59 6.60 4.83
N ARG A 77 -6.61 6.44 3.91
CA ARG A 77 -6.14 7.54 3.07
C ARG A 77 -7.22 8.09 2.14
N LEU A 78 -8.06 7.22 1.57
CA LEU A 78 -9.19 7.61 0.74
C LEU A 78 -10.18 8.49 1.51
N TYR A 79 -10.52 8.12 2.74
CA TYR A 79 -11.38 8.93 3.60
C TYR A 79 -10.72 10.24 4.03
N ASP A 80 -9.41 10.24 4.31
CA ASP A 80 -8.68 11.46 4.64
C ASP A 80 -8.70 12.47 3.49
N ILE A 81 -8.55 12.02 2.24
CA ILE A 81 -8.64 12.88 1.05
C ILE A 81 -10.05 13.44 0.91
N HIS A 82 -11.07 12.61 1.06
CA HIS A 82 -12.47 13.03 0.95
C HIS A 82 -12.91 14.05 2.01
N ASN A 83 -12.40 13.92 3.24
CA ASN A 83 -12.73 14.84 4.33
C ASN A 83 -11.97 16.18 4.24
N ALA A 84 -10.96 16.29 3.37
CA ALA A 84 -10.18 17.50 3.17
C ALA A 84 -10.76 18.42 2.07
N GLU A 85 -11.80 17.98 1.37
CA GLU A 85 -12.61 18.73 0.40
C GLU A 85 -13.83 19.39 1.07
#